data_AF-A0A965MS28-F1
#
_entry.id   AF-A0A965MS28-F1
#
_cell.length_a   1.000
_cell.length_b   1.000
_cell.length_c   1.000
_cell.angle_alpha   90.00
_cell.angle_beta   90.00
_cell.angle_gamma   90.00
#
_symmetry.space_group_name_H-M   'P 1'
#
loop_
_entity.id
_entity.type
_entity.pdbx_description
1 polymer ?
#
loop_
_entity_poly.entity_id
_entity_poly.type
_entity_poly.pdbx_seq_one_letter_code
_entity_poly.pdbx_strand_id
1 'polypeptide(L)'
;AEKLNRLEEMEKLLRSIIGKDKSHFNAYNALGFSLADRNIRLIEAKELIVKALTLSPGDPFITDSLGWVEFRLGNLNQALVLLEKAFKDRADAEIAAHLGEVLWQLKRESDAIAVWRQGLEIAPTNETLQQTLQRFKPGI
;
A
#
# COMPACT_ATOMS: atom_id res chain seq x y z
N ALA A 1 18.44 14.42 6.91
CA ALA A 1 18.70 15.20 5.67
C ALA A 1 18.49 14.34 4.42
N GLU A 2 19.25 13.24 4.25
CA GLU A 2 19.25 12.44 3.01
C GLU A 2 17.90 11.80 2.61
N LYS A 3 17.14 11.24 3.57
CA LYS A 3 15.81 10.67 3.29
C LYS A 3 14.77 11.72 2.85
N LEU A 4 14.88 12.95 3.35
CA LEU A 4 14.01 14.06 2.95
C LEU A 4 14.37 14.55 1.55
N ASN A 5 15.67 14.66 1.25
CA ASN A 5 16.14 15.05 -0.09
C ASN A 5 15.68 14.05 -1.17
N ARG A 6 15.75 12.74 -0.89
CA ARG A 6 15.22 11.70 -1.80
C ARG A 6 13.71 11.81 -2.03
N LEU A 7 12.95 12.21 -1.02
CA LEU A 7 11.50 12.38 -1.14
C LEU A 7 11.17 13.57 -2.05
N GLU A 8 11.82 14.71 -1.85
CA GLU A 8 11.60 15.91 -2.66
C GLU A 8 11.97 15.68 -4.13
N GLU A 9 13.08 15.00 -4.40
CA GLU A 9 13.50 14.63 -5.75
C GLU A 9 12.49 13.69 -6.43
N MET A 10 12.03 12.65 -5.72
CA MET A 10 11.00 11.73 -6.21
C MET A 10 9.69 12.47 -6.50
N GLU A 11 9.25 13.35 -5.59
CA GLU A 11 8.01 14.09 -5.75
C GLU A 11 8.08 15.01 -6.96
N LYS A 12 9.17 15.75 -7.12
CA LYS A 12 9.39 16.63 -8.27
C LYS A 12 9.36 15.86 -9.58
N LEU A 13 9.98 14.67 -9.63
CA LEU A 13 9.96 13.81 -10.81
C LEU A 13 8.54 13.33 -11.14
N LEU A 14 7.83 12.74 -10.17
CA LEU A 14 6.48 12.21 -10.39
C LEU A 14 5.50 13.32 -10.79
N ARG A 15 5.58 14.50 -10.17
CA ARG A 15 4.78 15.66 -10.59
C ARG A 15 5.12 16.14 -11.99
N SER A 16 6.39 16.09 -12.40
CA SER A 16 6.78 16.42 -13.78
C SER A 16 6.18 15.43 -14.78
N ILE A 17 6.18 14.13 -14.45
CA ILE A 17 5.55 13.09 -15.28
C ILE A 17 4.04 13.34 -15.38
N ILE A 18 3.36 13.54 -14.25
CA ILE A 18 1.92 13.85 -14.22
C ILE A 18 1.59 15.11 -15.03
N GLY A 19 2.43 16.14 -14.96
CA GLY A 19 2.25 17.38 -15.71
C GLY A 19 2.38 17.19 -17.22
N LYS A 20 3.24 16.27 -17.67
CA LYS A 20 3.44 15.93 -19.09
C LYS A 20 2.37 14.96 -19.61
N ASP A 21 1.95 14.01 -18.78
CA ASP A 21 0.95 13.00 -19.11
C ASP A 21 -0.02 12.80 -17.95
N LYS A 22 -1.23 13.38 -18.10
CA LYS A 22 -2.32 13.28 -17.12
C LYS A 22 -2.99 11.90 -17.08
N SER A 23 -2.63 11.00 -17.99
CA SER A 23 -3.12 9.61 -18.02
C SER A 23 -2.14 8.62 -17.40
N HIS A 24 -0.96 9.07 -16.95
CA HIS A 24 0.08 8.22 -16.38
C HIS A 24 -0.27 7.74 -14.95
N PHE A 25 -1.20 6.80 -14.84
CA PHE A 25 -1.75 6.30 -13.58
C PHE A 25 -0.67 5.77 -12.61
N ASN A 26 0.39 5.15 -13.12
CA ASN A 26 1.50 4.67 -12.30
C ASN A 26 2.20 5.80 -11.53
N ALA A 27 2.27 7.01 -12.08
CA ALA A 27 2.92 8.14 -11.41
C ALA A 27 2.04 8.71 -10.30
N TYR A 28 0.72 8.76 -10.54
CA TYR A 28 -0.26 9.08 -9.52
C TYR A 28 -0.21 8.06 -8.37
N ASN A 29 -0.22 6.76 -8.68
CA ASN A 29 -0.18 5.71 -7.67
C ASN A 29 1.12 5.77 -6.86
N ALA A 30 2.27 5.84 -7.53
CA ALA A 30 3.57 5.88 -6.85
C ALA A 30 3.71 7.10 -5.94
N LEU A 31 3.22 8.28 -6.36
CA LEU A 31 3.27 9.49 -5.53
C LEU A 31 2.35 9.34 -4.33
N GLY A 32 1.10 8.90 -4.54
CA GLY A 32 0.14 8.73 -3.45
C GLY A 32 0.59 7.68 -2.45
N PHE A 33 1.04 6.51 -2.91
CA PHE A 33 1.58 5.45 -2.06
C PHE A 33 2.79 5.94 -1.25
N SER A 34 3.73 6.65 -1.88
CA SER A 34 4.93 7.18 -1.21
C SER A 34 4.59 8.15 -0.07
N LEU A 35 3.58 9.01 -0.27
CA LEU A 35 3.06 9.92 0.76
C LEU A 35 2.37 9.15 1.90
N ALA A 36 1.52 8.18 1.55
CA ALA A 36 0.81 7.31 2.49
C ALA A 36 1.78 6.53 3.37
N ASP A 37 2.77 5.87 2.77
CA ASP A 37 3.75 5.04 3.45
C ASP A 37 4.59 5.83 4.47
N ARG A 38 4.81 7.12 4.20
CA ARG A 38 5.51 8.06 5.10
C ARG A 38 4.61 8.76 6.12
N ASN A 39 3.31 8.48 6.12
CA ASN A 39 2.29 9.11 6.98
C ASN A 39 2.12 10.63 6.76
N ILE A 40 2.36 11.12 5.55
CA ILE A 40 2.31 12.55 5.27
C ILE A 40 1.27 12.85 4.20
N ARG A 41 0.61 14.01 4.31
CA ARG A 41 -0.33 14.53 3.30
C ARG A 41 -1.35 13.47 2.85
N LEU A 42 -1.91 12.71 3.81
CA LEU A 42 -2.73 11.53 3.54
C LEU A 42 -3.98 11.82 2.69
N ILE A 43 -4.57 13.02 2.83
CA ILE A 43 -5.70 13.44 2.00
C ILE A 43 -5.28 13.54 0.53
N GLU A 44 -4.13 14.16 0.24
CA GLU A 44 -3.60 14.23 -1.10
C GLU A 44 -3.17 12.86 -1.63
N ALA A 45 -2.57 12.01 -0.77
CA ALA A 45 -2.24 10.64 -1.12
C ALA A 45 -3.48 9.89 -1.64
N LYS A 46 -4.61 10.04 -0.94
CA LYS A 46 -5.90 9.47 -1.34
C LYS A 46 -6.36 10.01 -2.69
N GLU A 47 -6.34 11.31 -2.89
CA GLU A 47 -6.76 11.94 -4.15
C GLU A 47 -5.93 11.44 -5.35
N LEU A 48 -4.62 11.32 -5.17
CA LEU A 48 -3.71 10.81 -6.20
C LEU A 48 -4.01 9.34 -6.53
N ILE A 49 -4.17 8.48 -5.51
CA ILE A 49 -4.46 7.06 -5.74
C ILE A 49 -5.85 6.86 -6.34
N VAL A 50 -6.86 7.61 -5.89
CA VAL A 50 -8.20 7.60 -6.53
C VAL A 50 -8.08 8.00 -8.00
N LYS A 51 -7.28 9.03 -8.32
CA LYS A 51 -7.04 9.41 -9.71
C LYS A 51 -6.38 8.27 -10.50
N ALA A 52 -5.38 7.59 -9.94
CA ALA A 52 -4.76 6.42 -10.56
C ALA A 52 -5.80 5.32 -10.83
N LEU A 53 -6.69 5.04 -9.87
CA LEU A 53 -7.73 4.02 -10.00
C LEU A 53 -8.80 4.39 -11.04
N THR A 54 -9.12 5.68 -11.20
CA THR A 54 -10.03 6.12 -12.28
C THR A 54 -9.42 5.90 -13.67
N LEU A 55 -8.10 5.95 -13.79
CA LEU A 55 -7.37 5.77 -15.05
C LEU A 55 -7.08 4.29 -15.34
N SER A 56 -6.95 3.46 -14.30
CA SER A 56 -6.79 2.01 -14.39
C SER A 56 -7.75 1.30 -13.42
N PRO A 57 -9.05 1.19 -13.79
CA PRO A 57 -10.04 0.57 -12.93
C PRO A 57 -9.77 -0.92 -12.72
N GLY A 58 -9.86 -1.38 -11.48
CA GLY A 58 -9.70 -2.81 -11.15
C GLY A 58 -8.26 -3.28 -11.01
N ASP A 59 -7.27 -2.38 -11.10
CA ASP A 59 -5.88 -2.72 -10.82
C ASP A 59 -5.70 -3.11 -9.34
N PRO A 60 -5.23 -4.33 -9.04
CA PRO A 60 -5.11 -4.82 -7.67
C PRO A 60 -4.04 -4.07 -6.87
N PHE A 61 -2.95 -3.60 -7.50
CA PHE A 61 -1.89 -2.86 -6.81
C PHE A 61 -2.31 -1.43 -6.47
N ILE A 62 -3.11 -0.79 -7.32
CA ILE A 62 -3.71 0.51 -7.00
C ILE A 62 -4.80 0.36 -5.93
N THR A 63 -5.56 -0.74 -5.97
CA THR A 63 -6.54 -1.06 -4.92
C THR A 63 -5.85 -1.30 -3.57
N ASP A 64 -4.71 -2.01 -3.57
CA ASP A 64 -3.85 -2.16 -2.40
C ASP A 64 -3.35 -0.81 -1.86
N SER A 65 -2.82 0.04 -2.75
CA SER A 65 -2.35 1.39 -2.38
C SER A 65 -3.47 2.24 -1.76
N LEU A 66 -4.71 2.12 -2.25
CA LEU A 66 -5.87 2.80 -1.66
C LEU A 66 -6.20 2.22 -0.29
N GLY A 67 -6.18 0.89 -0.15
CA GLY A 67 -6.36 0.21 1.13
C GLY A 67 -5.32 0.66 2.16
N TRP A 68 -4.06 0.80 1.74
CA TRP A 68 -2.98 1.31 2.57
C TRP A 68 -3.22 2.77 3.00
N VAL A 69 -3.66 3.65 2.09
CA VAL A 69 -4.05 5.03 2.47
C VAL A 69 -5.17 5.05 3.51
N GLU A 70 -6.22 4.25 3.32
CA GLU A 70 -7.34 4.18 4.25
C GLU A 70 -6.89 3.69 5.62
N PHE A 71 -5.97 2.72 5.66
CA PHE A 71 -5.34 2.27 6.90
C PHE A 71 -4.63 3.42 7.62
N ARG A 72 -3.82 4.20 6.90
CA ARG A 72 -3.07 5.34 7.45
C ARG A 72 -3.97 6.48 7.91
N LEU A 73 -5.14 6.63 7.30
CA LEU A 73 -6.20 7.54 7.73
C LEU A 73 -6.97 7.04 8.97
N GLY A 74 -6.74 5.79 9.42
CA GLY A 74 -7.46 5.17 10.53
C GLY A 74 -8.78 4.51 10.13
N ASN A 75 -9.11 4.46 8.84
CA ASN A 75 -10.34 3.86 8.32
C ASN A 75 -10.19 2.34 8.17
N LEU A 76 -9.94 1.64 9.29
CA LEU A 76 -9.53 0.22 9.30
C LEU A 76 -10.51 -0.71 8.55
N ASN A 77 -11.83 -0.51 8.71
CA ASN A 77 -12.83 -1.35 8.02
C ASN A 77 -12.80 -1.15 6.50
N GLN A 78 -12.60 0.08 6.03
CA GLN A 78 -12.50 0.37 4.61
C GLN A 78 -11.20 -0.18 4.03
N ALA A 79 -10.10 -0.06 4.77
CA ALA A 79 -8.81 -0.63 4.42
C ALA A 79 -8.91 -2.15 4.25
N LEU A 80 -9.56 -2.82 5.20
CA LEU A 80 -9.77 -4.26 5.17
C LEU A 80 -10.49 -4.69 3.89
N VAL A 81 -11.63 -4.07 3.56
CA VAL A 81 -12.42 -4.41 2.36
C VAL A 81 -11.59 -4.25 1.08
N LEU A 82 -10.80 -3.18 0.98
CA LEU A 82 -9.95 -2.91 -0.19
C LEU A 82 -8.81 -3.92 -0.31
N LEU A 83 -8.12 -4.22 0.79
CA LEU A 83 -6.98 -5.13 0.80
C LEU A 83 -7.40 -6.59 0.62
N GLU A 84 -8.53 -7.01 1.20
CA GLU A 84 -9.11 -8.34 0.93
C GLU A 84 -9.46 -8.49 -0.55
N LYS A 85 -10.04 -7.45 -1.17
CA LYS A 85 -10.31 -7.45 -2.60
C LYS A 85 -9.01 -7.52 -3.42
N ALA A 86 -8.04 -6.66 -3.12
CA ALA A 86 -6.76 -6.62 -3.83
C ALA A 86 -6.04 -7.97 -3.76
N PHE A 87 -6.00 -8.59 -2.58
CA PHE A 87 -5.36 -9.90 -2.36
C PHE A 87 -6.09 -11.03 -3.07
N LYS A 88 -7.43 -10.98 -3.12
CA LYS A 88 -8.24 -11.94 -3.86
C LYS A 88 -8.01 -11.83 -5.38
N ASP A 89 -7.95 -10.61 -5.89
CA ASP A 89 -7.74 -10.36 -7.33
C ASP A 89 -6.29 -10.67 -7.72
N ARG A 90 -5.33 -10.47 -6.80
CA ARG A 90 -3.92 -10.77 -6.97
C ARG A 90 -3.29 -11.20 -5.64
N ALA A 91 -3.00 -12.50 -5.51
CA ALA A 91 -2.19 -12.99 -4.41
C ALA A 91 -0.75 -12.48 -4.58
N ASP A 92 -0.30 -11.63 -3.66
CA ASP A 92 1.02 -11.00 -3.67
C ASP A 92 1.52 -10.79 -2.22
N ALA A 93 2.83 -10.88 -2.02
CA ALA A 93 3.42 -10.79 -0.69
C ALA A 93 3.37 -9.36 -0.09
N GLU A 94 3.43 -8.31 -0.91
CA GLU A 94 3.30 -6.93 -0.45
C GLU A 94 1.86 -6.66 -0.01
N ILE A 95 0.88 -7.09 -0.80
CA ILE A 95 -0.55 -6.99 -0.46
C ILE A 95 -0.85 -7.81 0.81
N ALA A 96 -0.27 -9.00 0.93
CA ALA A 96 -0.38 -9.81 2.16
C ALA A 96 0.22 -9.09 3.38
N ALA A 97 1.33 -8.36 3.22
CA ALA A 97 1.93 -7.59 4.29
C ALA A 97 0.96 -6.51 4.81
N HIS A 98 0.38 -5.71 3.91
CA HIS A 98 -0.59 -4.67 4.26
C HIS A 98 -1.88 -5.25 4.86
N LEU A 99 -2.45 -6.29 4.25
CA LEU A 99 -3.68 -6.94 4.72
C LEU A 99 -3.50 -7.50 6.13
N GLY A 100 -2.39 -8.21 6.38
CA GLY A 100 -2.10 -8.75 7.70
C GLY A 100 -1.91 -7.66 8.75
N GLU A 101 -1.30 -6.51 8.42
CA GLU A 101 -1.20 -5.38 9.35
C GLU A 101 -2.57 -4.80 9.72
N VAL A 102 -3.48 -4.65 8.75
CA VAL A 102 -4.85 -4.20 9.03
C VAL A 102 -5.60 -5.19 9.92
N LEU A 103 -5.51 -6.48 9.62
CA LEU A 103 -6.11 -7.55 10.42
C LEU A 103 -5.56 -7.55 11.86
N TRP A 104 -4.26 -7.36 12.01
CA TRP A 104 -3.61 -7.27 13.32
C TRP A 104 -4.14 -6.09 14.14
N GLN A 105 -4.25 -4.91 13.53
CA GLN A 105 -4.78 -3.72 14.20
C GLN A 105 -6.26 -3.88 14.58
N LEU A 106 -7.02 -4.63 13.79
CA LEU A 106 -8.41 -5.04 14.08
C LEU A 106 -8.53 -6.16 15.12
N LYS A 107 -7.43 -6.62 15.75
CA LYS A 107 -7.40 -7.73 16.71
C LYS A 107 -7.80 -9.09 16.11
N ARG A 108 -7.68 -9.25 14.80
CA ARG A 108 -7.87 -10.51 14.06
C ARG A 108 -6.53 -11.20 13.80
N GLU A 109 -5.79 -11.47 14.87
CA GLU A 109 -4.38 -11.91 14.79
C GLU A 109 -4.22 -13.26 14.09
N SER A 110 -5.14 -14.22 14.29
CA SER A 110 -5.11 -15.50 13.59
C SER A 110 -5.25 -15.35 12.07
N ASP A 111 -6.11 -14.43 11.63
CA ASP A 111 -6.30 -14.15 10.21
C ASP A 111 -5.07 -13.44 9.62
N ALA A 112 -4.49 -12.50 10.37
CA ALA A 112 -3.24 -11.82 9.98
C ALA A 112 -2.10 -12.83 9.76
N ILE A 113 -1.94 -13.76 10.70
CA ILE A 113 -0.95 -14.84 10.62
C ILE A 113 -1.19 -15.71 9.38
N ALA A 114 -2.43 -16.09 9.11
CA ALA A 114 -2.77 -16.92 7.95
C ALA A 114 -2.43 -16.22 6.63
N VAL A 115 -2.72 -14.91 6.52
CA VAL A 115 -2.38 -14.12 5.34
C VAL A 115 -0.87 -13.96 5.17
N TRP A 116 -0.15 -13.66 6.25
CA TRP A 116 1.31 -13.52 6.17
C TRP A 116 2.02 -14.83 5.82
N ARG A 117 1.52 -15.99 6.27
CA ARG A 117 2.03 -17.30 5.83
C ARG A 117 1.85 -17.50 4.32
N GLN A 118 0.68 -17.16 3.77
CA GLN A 118 0.47 -17.20 2.33
C GLN A 118 1.42 -16.25 1.59
N GLY A 119 1.64 -15.04 2.12
CA GLY A 119 2.63 -14.10 1.58
C GLY A 119 4.06 -14.69 1.56
N LEU A 120 4.46 -15.40 2.63
CA LEU A 120 5.76 -16.07 2.71
C LEU A 120 5.87 -17.24 1.72
N GLU A 121 4.79 -17.98 1.48
CA GLU A 121 4.75 -19.03 0.44
C GLU A 121 4.92 -18.45 -0.97
N ILE A 122 4.34 -17.27 -1.23
CA ILE A 122 4.42 -16.57 -2.53
C ILE A 122 5.83 -16.01 -2.77
N ALA A 123 6.36 -15.24 -1.81
CA ALA A 123 7.67 -14.61 -1.93
C ALA A 123 8.36 -14.53 -0.56
N PRO A 124 9.13 -15.58 -0.18
CA PRO A 124 9.78 -15.66 1.13
C PRO A 124 10.73 -14.50 1.42
N THR A 125 11.32 -13.91 0.38
CA THR A 125 12.31 -12.82 0.50
C THR A 125 11.74 -11.44 0.19
N ASN A 126 10.41 -11.28 0.13
CA ASN A 126 9.80 -9.96 -0.07
C ASN A 126 10.14 -9.03 1.10
N GLU A 127 10.77 -7.89 0.80
CA GLU A 127 11.28 -6.99 1.83
C GLU A 127 10.17 -6.38 2.70
N THR A 128 9.07 -5.95 2.10
CA THR A 128 7.93 -5.34 2.81
C THR A 128 7.33 -6.33 3.81
N LEU A 129 7.08 -7.57 3.38
CA LEU A 129 6.55 -8.61 4.25
C LEU A 129 7.54 -8.95 5.38
N GLN A 130 8.83 -9.12 5.06
CA GLN A 130 9.86 -9.41 6.06
C GLN A 130 9.96 -8.30 7.12
N GLN A 131 9.94 -7.03 6.71
CA GLN A 131 9.95 -5.89 7.63
C GLN A 131 8.70 -5.86 8.51
N THR A 132 7.52 -6.15 7.93
CA THR A 132 6.26 -6.25 8.68
C THR A 132 6.34 -7.33 9.75
N LEU A 133 6.81 -8.53 9.40
CA LEU A 133 6.97 -9.63 10.35
C LEU A 133 7.98 -9.33 11.47
N GLN A 134 9.07 -8.64 11.16
CA GLN A 134 10.04 -8.22 12.17
C GLN A 134 9.45 -7.21 13.17
N ARG A 135 8.54 -6.34 12.71
CA ARG A 135 7.86 -5.35 13.55
C ARG A 135 6.80 -6.00 14.46
N PHE A 136 5.99 -6.91 13.93
CA PHE A 136 4.86 -7.51 14.67
C PHE A 136 5.22 -8.79 15.42
N LYS A 137 6.28 -9.51 15.02
CA LYS A 137 6.77 -10.76 15.63
C LYS A 137 5.65 -11.76 15.95
N PRO A 138 4.86 -12.18 14.95
CA PRO A 138 3.69 -13.03 15.18
C PRO A 138 4.01 -14.50 15.50
N GLY A 139 5.29 -14.90 15.49
CA GLY A 139 5.72 -16.27 15.78
C GLY A 139 5.56 -17.25 14.62
N ILE A 140 5.82 -16.80 13.39
CA ILE A 140 5.81 -17.61 12.16
C ILE A 140 7.12 -17.48 11.39
#